data_AF-A0A1E1X7T0-F1
#
_entry.id   AF-A0A1E1X7T0-F1
#
_cell.length_a   1.000
_cell.length_b   1.000
_cell.length_c   1.000
_cell.angle_alpha   90.00
_cell.angle_beta   90.00
_cell.angle_gamma   90.00
#
_symmetry.space_group_name_H-M   'P 1'
#
loop_
_entity.id
_entity.type
_entity.pdbx_description
1 polymer ?
#
loop_
_entity_poly.entity_id
_entity_poly.type
_entity_poly.pdbx_seq_one_letter_code
_entity_poly.pdbx_strand_id
1 'polypeptide(L)'
;LSLASRFRGRSNLRFLAMENADGFVDMADILDELEDGDAPKKAQTTPLKEAAKTPAKTPQPNAAAGKSHPHFELKPELVVKLQMDYPDKFVKERLGGYEFKTKSTLLRALLHRTYKQSKRPNNKTFCDPLDYVGDYVLKFIISQYLLEHCAVKSKEQLAQRRALVECQEVYALLAVRNGFHEAVFIDDRRDWEHLNEYIRNVKDVQNLKDLGAVEKRRCFIQNFFQSVAGAVYVDSGYDLRAVERVYLPMLKPFLDEVVDMNLSD
;
A
#
# COMPACT_ATOMS: atom_id res chain seq x y z
N LEU A 1 -10.83 49.71 53.31
CA LEU A 1 -9.41 49.30 53.23
C LEU A 1 -9.24 48.56 51.89
N SER A 2 -8.93 49.25 50.79
CA SER A 2 -7.61 49.79 50.40
C SER A 2 -6.88 48.81 49.47
N LEU A 3 -6.97 49.05 48.16
CA LEU A 3 -5.87 49.43 47.23
C LEU A 3 -5.11 48.22 46.64
N ALA A 4 -5.06 48.02 45.30
CA ALA A 4 -4.24 48.75 44.31
C ALA A 4 -2.73 48.41 44.49
N SER A 5 -1.87 48.14 43.50
CA SER A 5 -1.81 48.51 42.08
C SER A 5 -0.51 47.96 41.44
N ARG A 6 -0.43 48.02 40.09
CA ARG A 6 0.80 48.12 39.22
C ARG A 6 1.69 46.87 39.16
N PHE A 7 2.01 46.29 37.99
CA PHE A 7 2.70 46.77 36.77
C PHE A 7 2.15 45.97 35.56
N ARG A 8 1.83 46.45 34.34
CA ARG A 8 2.46 47.29 33.29
C ARG A 8 3.76 46.74 32.64
N GLY A 9 3.65 46.33 31.36
CA GLY A 9 4.74 46.29 30.35
C GLY A 9 4.82 44.96 29.57
N ARG A 10 4.10 44.75 28.44
CA ARG A 10 4.41 45.06 27.02
C ARG A 10 5.58 44.29 26.37
N SER A 11 5.23 43.43 25.40
CA SER A 11 5.83 43.33 24.05
C SER A 11 5.05 42.27 23.22
N ASN A 12 3.97 42.63 22.51
CA ASN A 12 3.93 42.91 21.07
C ASN A 12 4.64 41.88 20.17
N LEU A 13 3.86 41.01 19.51
CA LEU A 13 4.12 40.65 18.12
C LEU A 13 2.78 40.63 17.36
N ARG A 14 2.64 41.59 16.43
CA ARG A 14 1.51 41.75 15.51
C ARG A 14 1.60 40.67 14.43
N PHE A 15 0.50 40.01 14.13
CA PHE A 15 0.28 39.36 12.84
C PHE A 15 0.09 40.45 11.79
N LEU A 16 0.95 40.46 10.76
CA LEU A 16 0.77 41.24 9.54
C LEU A 16 0.69 40.25 8.37
N ALA A 17 -0.37 40.34 7.59
CA ALA A 17 -0.55 39.65 6.33
C ALA A 17 0.24 40.35 5.21
N MET A 18 0.94 39.58 4.37
CA MET A 18 1.36 39.87 2.98
C MET A 18 1.62 38.49 2.33
N GLU A 19 0.77 38.03 1.41
CA GLU A 19 0.90 38.17 -0.06
C GLU A 19 1.91 37.21 -0.71
N ASN A 20 1.33 36.26 -1.47
CA ASN A 20 1.73 35.65 -2.75
C ASN A 20 3.21 35.42 -3.06
N ALA A 21 3.58 34.16 -3.26
CA ALA A 21 4.57 33.73 -4.25
C ALA A 21 4.32 32.27 -4.64
N ASP A 22 3.53 32.09 -5.70
CA ASP A 22 3.37 30.82 -6.41
C ASP A 22 4.69 30.42 -7.06
N GLY A 23 5.18 29.23 -6.72
CA GLY A 23 6.28 28.55 -7.40
C GLY A 23 5.74 27.36 -8.18
N PHE A 24 4.94 27.64 -9.21
CA PHE A 24 4.49 26.64 -10.18
C PHE A 24 5.28 26.87 -11.47
N VAL A 25 6.15 25.94 -11.83
CA VAL A 25 6.84 25.94 -13.12
C VAL A 25 5.88 25.38 -14.15
N ASP A 26 5.44 26.21 -15.09
CA ASP A 26 4.62 25.80 -16.21
C ASP A 26 5.46 24.93 -17.17
N MET A 27 5.01 23.70 -17.41
CA MET A 27 5.69 22.72 -18.27
C MET A 27 5.47 22.99 -19.76
N ALA A 28 4.83 24.11 -20.13
CA ALA A 28 4.73 24.57 -21.51
C ALA A 28 6.02 25.24 -22.04
N ASP A 29 6.89 25.78 -21.17
CA ASP A 29 8.10 26.50 -21.60
C ASP A 29 9.32 25.58 -21.89
N ILE A 30 9.21 24.28 -21.64
CA ILE A 30 10.32 23.31 -21.84
C ILE A 30 10.28 22.65 -23.23
N LEU A 31 9.21 22.88 -24.02
CA LEU A 31 9.02 22.23 -25.32
C LEU A 31 9.23 23.13 -26.55
N ASP A 32 9.56 24.42 -26.36
CA ASP A 32 9.79 25.36 -27.48
C ASP A 32 11.27 25.74 -27.71
N GLU A 33 12.24 25.17 -26.99
CA GLU A 33 13.68 25.44 -27.19
C GLU A 33 14.45 24.33 -27.95
N LEU A 34 13.77 23.50 -28.76
CA LEU A 34 14.41 22.46 -29.60
C LEU A 34 14.22 22.64 -31.11
N GLU A 35 13.83 23.81 -31.58
CA GLU A 35 13.88 24.15 -33.00
C GLU A 35 14.73 25.42 -33.23
N ASP A 36 15.61 25.33 -34.23
CA ASP A 36 16.45 26.37 -34.83
C ASP A 36 17.83 26.73 -34.21
N GLY A 37 18.87 26.08 -34.77
CA GLY A 37 19.68 26.73 -35.80
C GLY A 37 20.81 27.70 -35.41
N ASP A 38 22.04 27.19 -35.62
CA ASP A 38 23.23 27.89 -36.13
C ASP A 38 24.27 28.53 -35.17
N ALA A 39 25.55 28.25 -35.47
CA ALA A 39 26.77 28.70 -34.76
C ALA A 39 27.46 29.84 -35.58
N PRO A 40 28.73 30.30 -35.38
CA PRO A 40 29.75 30.06 -34.33
C PRO A 40 30.57 31.34 -33.90
N LYS A 41 31.50 31.24 -32.90
CA LYS A 41 32.91 31.76 -32.96
C LYS A 41 33.76 31.62 -31.66
N LYS A 42 34.90 30.89 -31.83
CA LYS A 42 36.34 31.08 -31.39
C LYS A 42 36.69 31.33 -29.90
N ALA A 43 37.80 30.88 -29.29
CA ALA A 43 38.94 29.96 -29.53
C ALA A 43 39.73 29.86 -28.18
N GLN A 44 40.34 28.76 -27.70
CA GLN A 44 41.75 28.31 -27.87
C GLN A 44 42.00 27.10 -26.89
N THR A 45 42.23 25.84 -27.33
CA THR A 45 43.50 25.07 -27.53
C THR A 45 44.39 24.82 -26.28
N THR A 46 44.25 23.68 -25.56
CA THR A 46 44.98 22.35 -25.58
C THR A 46 46.16 22.21 -24.59
N PRO A 47 46.60 20.99 -24.12
CA PRO A 47 46.37 19.65 -24.68
C PRO A 47 45.96 18.51 -23.71
N LEU A 48 45.59 17.41 -24.38
CA LEU A 48 45.08 16.11 -23.94
C LEU A 48 46.12 15.18 -23.27
N LYS A 49 45.61 14.21 -22.50
CA LYS A 49 46.15 12.84 -22.46
C LYS A 49 45.07 11.85 -22.91
N GLU A 50 45.33 11.18 -24.03
CA GLU A 50 44.76 9.91 -24.51
C GLU A 50 45.00 8.76 -23.51
N ALA A 51 44.34 7.60 -23.52
CA ALA A 51 43.13 7.05 -24.14
C ALA A 51 42.93 5.65 -23.51
N ALA A 52 41.68 5.15 -23.46
CA ALA A 52 41.39 3.72 -23.63
C ALA A 52 39.91 3.52 -23.98
N LYS A 53 39.65 3.18 -25.25
CA LYS A 53 38.34 2.77 -25.78
C LYS A 53 37.99 1.37 -25.28
N THR A 54 36.75 1.17 -24.83
CA THR A 54 36.13 -0.17 -24.72
C THR A 54 34.77 -0.10 -25.44
N PRO A 55 34.41 -1.09 -26.28
CA PRO A 55 33.37 -0.94 -27.30
C PRO A 55 31.95 -0.90 -26.75
N ALA A 56 31.11 -0.11 -27.42
CA ALA A 56 29.67 -0.01 -27.22
C ALA A 56 28.99 -1.38 -27.37
N LYS A 57 28.24 -1.80 -26.33
CA LYS A 57 27.24 -2.85 -26.44
C LYS A 57 25.87 -2.19 -26.63
N THR A 58 25.25 -2.49 -27.76
CA THR A 58 23.85 -2.27 -28.09
C THR A 58 22.94 -2.76 -26.95
N PRO A 59 21.84 -2.07 -26.60
CA PRO A 59 20.92 -2.57 -25.58
C PRO A 59 20.16 -3.76 -26.16
N GLN A 60 20.45 -4.96 -25.68
CA GLN A 60 19.58 -6.13 -25.90
C GLN A 60 18.37 -6.03 -24.97
N PRO A 61 17.15 -6.34 -25.45
CA PRO A 61 15.96 -6.36 -24.61
C PRO A 61 16.09 -7.51 -23.63
N ASN A 62 16.21 -7.20 -22.33
CA ASN A 62 16.19 -8.23 -21.30
C ASN A 62 14.79 -8.84 -21.22
N ALA A 63 14.66 -10.03 -21.79
CA ALA A 63 13.58 -10.97 -21.49
C ALA A 63 13.59 -11.26 -19.98
N ALA A 64 12.58 -10.77 -19.26
CA ALA A 64 12.38 -11.03 -17.84
C ALA A 64 11.86 -12.46 -17.64
N ALA A 65 12.77 -13.42 -17.64
CA ALA A 65 12.51 -14.77 -17.15
C ALA A 65 12.37 -14.74 -15.62
N GLY A 66 11.34 -15.41 -15.12
CA GLY A 66 10.84 -15.35 -13.74
C GLY A 66 11.90 -15.46 -12.65
N LYS A 67 11.88 -14.49 -11.74
CA LYS A 67 12.59 -14.58 -10.47
C LYS A 67 11.54 -14.61 -9.36
N SER A 68 11.17 -15.81 -8.92
CA SER A 68 10.54 -15.94 -7.60
C SER A 68 11.54 -15.41 -6.57
N HIS A 69 11.06 -14.60 -5.62
CA HIS A 69 11.94 -14.04 -4.61
C HIS A 69 12.12 -15.05 -3.46
N PRO A 70 13.31 -15.65 -3.28
CA PRO A 70 13.53 -16.70 -2.29
C PRO A 70 13.36 -16.21 -0.84
N HIS A 71 13.29 -14.89 -0.63
CA HIS A 71 13.15 -14.29 0.70
C HIS A 71 11.73 -14.22 1.25
N PHE A 72 10.69 -14.50 0.45
CA PHE A 72 9.29 -14.45 0.89
C PHE A 72 8.62 -15.82 1.01
N GLU A 73 9.35 -16.90 0.75
CA GLU A 73 8.83 -18.26 0.82
C GLU A 73 9.09 -18.88 2.22
N LEU A 74 8.18 -19.76 2.68
CA LEU A 74 8.49 -20.66 3.81
C LEU A 74 9.32 -21.83 3.30
N LYS A 75 10.37 -22.19 4.06
CA LYS A 75 11.11 -23.43 3.81
C LYS A 75 10.19 -24.65 3.96
N PRO A 76 10.28 -25.68 3.09
CA PRO A 76 9.41 -26.85 3.17
C PRO A 76 9.42 -27.54 4.53
N GLU A 77 10.58 -27.64 5.18
CA GLU A 77 10.72 -28.27 6.50
C GLU A 77 9.96 -27.48 7.56
N LEU A 78 9.89 -26.16 7.41
CA LEU A 78 9.15 -25.29 8.31
C LEU A 78 7.64 -25.45 8.12
N VAL A 79 7.15 -25.57 6.88
CA VAL A 79 5.72 -25.84 6.59
C VAL A 79 5.27 -27.13 7.29
N VAL A 80 6.04 -28.21 7.15
CA VAL A 80 5.77 -29.49 7.80
C VAL A 80 5.84 -29.37 9.33
N LYS A 81 6.89 -28.73 9.86
CA LYS A 81 7.07 -28.54 11.31
C LYS A 81 5.92 -27.73 11.94
N LEU A 82 5.41 -26.75 11.20
CA LEU A 82 4.29 -25.91 11.63
C LEU A 82 2.93 -26.55 11.32
N GLN A 83 2.86 -27.69 10.62
CA GLN A 83 1.62 -28.38 10.24
C GLN A 83 0.65 -27.42 9.56
N MET A 84 1.13 -26.67 8.58
CA MET A 84 0.33 -25.70 7.84
C MET A 84 -0.22 -26.37 6.59
N ASP A 85 -1.54 -26.39 6.49
CA ASP A 85 -2.24 -26.87 5.30
C ASP A 85 -2.50 -25.71 4.34
N TYR A 86 -2.38 -25.98 3.04
CA TYR A 86 -2.67 -24.97 2.04
C TYR A 86 -4.18 -24.73 1.94
N PRO A 87 -4.66 -23.47 2.01
CA PRO A 87 -6.10 -23.20 2.09
C PRO A 87 -6.72 -23.14 0.68
N ASP A 88 -6.81 -24.29 -0.01
CA ASP A 88 -7.31 -24.37 -1.40
C ASP A 88 -8.72 -23.76 -1.57
N LYS A 89 -9.61 -23.97 -0.59
CA LYS A 89 -10.97 -23.41 -0.60
C LYS A 89 -10.95 -21.88 -0.60
N PHE A 90 -10.13 -21.27 0.26
CA PHE A 90 -9.98 -19.82 0.35
C PHE A 90 -9.46 -19.24 -0.97
N VAL A 91 -8.43 -19.86 -1.56
CA VAL A 91 -7.88 -19.40 -2.85
C VAL A 91 -8.92 -19.45 -3.95
N LYS A 92 -9.64 -20.57 -4.07
CA LYS A 92 -10.64 -20.77 -5.12
C LYS A 92 -11.84 -19.82 -4.99
N GLU A 93 -12.39 -19.70 -3.77
CA GLU A 93 -13.63 -18.95 -3.55
C GLU A 93 -13.41 -17.46 -3.33
N ARG A 94 -12.27 -17.07 -2.74
CA ARG A 94 -12.01 -15.69 -2.30
C ARG A 94 -10.97 -14.99 -3.15
N LEU A 95 -9.94 -15.70 -3.62
CA LEU A 95 -8.89 -15.09 -4.45
C LEU A 95 -9.10 -15.28 -5.96
N GLY A 96 -10.33 -15.54 -6.39
CA GLY A 96 -10.68 -15.73 -7.80
C GLY A 96 -9.97 -16.91 -8.47
N GLY A 97 -9.49 -17.89 -7.68
CA GLY A 97 -8.72 -19.01 -8.20
C GLY A 97 -7.29 -18.67 -8.63
N TYR A 98 -6.69 -17.61 -8.09
CA TYR A 98 -5.29 -17.28 -8.38
C TYR A 98 -4.35 -18.46 -8.12
N GLU A 99 -3.60 -18.86 -9.15
CA GLU A 99 -2.69 -20.00 -9.10
C GLU A 99 -1.31 -19.57 -8.60
N PHE A 100 -1.06 -19.73 -7.30
CA PHE A 100 0.26 -19.44 -6.72
C PHE A 100 1.33 -20.36 -7.31
N LYS A 101 2.39 -19.78 -7.88
CA LYS A 101 3.57 -20.53 -8.32
C LYS A 101 4.28 -21.16 -7.12
N THR A 102 4.36 -20.41 -6.02
CA THR A 102 4.93 -20.88 -4.75
C THR A 102 3.87 -20.84 -3.64
N LYS A 103 3.25 -21.98 -3.34
CA LYS A 103 2.23 -22.13 -2.28
C LYS A 103 2.69 -21.61 -0.91
N SER A 104 3.97 -21.76 -0.59
CA SER A 104 4.53 -21.30 0.69
C SER A 104 4.53 -19.77 0.86
N THR A 105 4.44 -19.01 -0.23
CA THR A 105 4.30 -17.54 -0.17
C THR A 105 2.96 -17.15 0.45
N LEU A 106 1.86 -17.79 0.03
CA LEU A 106 0.55 -17.59 0.64
C LEU A 106 0.54 -18.04 2.11
N LEU A 107 1.13 -19.20 2.41
CA LEU A 107 1.22 -19.68 3.79
C LEU A 107 1.93 -18.67 4.69
N ARG A 108 3.02 -18.05 4.21
CA ARG A 108 3.70 -16.98 4.95
C ARG A 108 2.80 -15.75 5.13
N ALA A 109 2.06 -15.38 4.10
CA ALA A 109 1.17 -14.23 4.13
C ALA A 109 0.05 -14.37 5.16
N LEU A 110 -0.37 -15.60 5.45
CA LEU A 110 -1.38 -15.95 6.44
C LEU A 110 -0.80 -16.27 7.84
N LEU A 111 0.52 -16.20 8.01
CA LEU A 111 1.21 -16.63 9.21
C LEU A 111 1.39 -15.49 10.22
N HIS A 112 0.64 -15.53 11.31
CA HIS A 112 0.78 -14.56 12.39
C HIS A 112 2.09 -14.74 13.17
N ARG A 113 2.55 -13.66 13.82
CA ARG A 113 3.76 -13.68 14.66
C ARG A 113 3.64 -14.53 15.91
N THR A 114 2.44 -14.98 16.31
CA THR A 114 2.25 -15.82 17.51
C THR A 114 2.15 -17.31 17.19
N TYR A 115 1.78 -17.68 15.96
CA TYR A 115 1.58 -19.08 15.58
C TYR A 115 2.86 -19.91 15.69
N LYS A 116 2.83 -20.92 16.56
CA LYS A 116 3.90 -21.87 16.85
C LYS A 116 5.26 -21.19 16.98
N GLN A 117 5.28 -20.02 17.63
CA GLN A 117 6.43 -19.12 17.71
C GLN A 117 7.69 -19.84 18.22
N SER A 118 7.55 -20.67 19.24
CA SER A 118 8.65 -21.46 19.84
C SER A 118 9.29 -22.46 18.87
N LYS A 119 8.61 -22.84 17.79
CA LYS A 119 9.10 -23.78 16.77
C LYS A 119 9.81 -23.07 15.62
N ARG A 120 9.79 -21.74 15.53
CA ARG A 120 10.34 -20.98 14.40
C ARG A 120 11.74 -20.41 14.70
N PRO A 121 12.71 -20.57 13.79
CA PRO A 121 14.05 -20.01 13.97
C PRO A 121 14.01 -18.47 13.90
N ASN A 122 14.59 -17.82 14.91
CA ASN A 122 14.77 -16.35 15.02
C ASN A 122 13.48 -15.51 14.93
N ASN A 123 12.30 -16.14 14.91
CA ASN A 123 10.99 -15.50 14.80
C ASN A 123 10.87 -14.45 13.66
N LYS A 124 11.60 -14.61 12.55
CA LYS A 124 11.61 -13.63 11.42
C LYS A 124 10.63 -13.96 10.29
N THR A 125 9.89 -15.06 10.41
CA THR A 125 9.06 -15.59 9.31
C THR A 125 7.58 -15.49 9.68
N PHE A 126 6.96 -14.39 9.25
CA PHE A 126 5.55 -14.04 9.44
C PHE A 126 5.13 -13.04 8.35
N CYS A 127 3.87 -12.59 8.38
CA CYS A 127 3.22 -11.81 7.33
C CYS A 127 3.78 -10.40 7.10
N ASP A 128 4.37 -9.73 8.10
CA ASP A 128 4.66 -8.29 8.06
C ASP A 128 5.51 -7.80 6.86
N PRO A 129 6.55 -8.52 6.39
CA PRO A 129 7.28 -8.07 5.20
C PRO A 129 6.41 -8.05 3.93
N LEU A 130 5.45 -8.97 3.82
CA LEU A 130 4.50 -9.02 2.71
C LEU A 130 3.36 -8.00 2.91
N ASP A 131 2.94 -7.76 4.15
CA ASP A 131 2.01 -6.68 4.52
C ASP A 131 2.57 -5.32 4.08
N TYR A 132 3.82 -5.03 4.47
CA TYR A 132 4.50 -3.80 4.11
C TYR A 132 4.45 -3.51 2.60
N VAL A 133 4.80 -4.47 1.75
CA VAL A 133 4.74 -4.26 0.29
C VAL A 133 3.30 -4.22 -0.22
N GLY A 134 2.41 -5.03 0.37
CA GLY A 134 1.00 -5.08 0.02
C GLY A 134 0.28 -3.75 0.25
N ASP A 135 0.65 -3.01 1.30
CA ASP A 135 0.11 -1.68 1.59
C ASP A 135 0.31 -0.71 0.41
N TYR A 136 1.54 -0.63 -0.12
CA TYR A 136 1.84 0.23 -1.27
C TYR A 136 1.15 -0.24 -2.55
N VAL A 137 1.02 -1.55 -2.75
CA VAL A 137 0.34 -2.12 -3.91
C VAL A 137 -1.15 -1.77 -3.88
N LEU A 138 -1.81 -1.94 -2.74
CA LEU A 138 -3.22 -1.59 -2.57
C LEU A 138 -3.43 -0.08 -2.70
N LYS A 139 -2.55 0.74 -2.10
CA LYS A 139 -2.55 2.19 -2.26
C LYS A 139 -2.51 2.59 -3.73
N PHE A 140 -1.66 1.94 -4.53
CA PHE A 140 -1.57 2.20 -5.97
C PHE A 140 -2.86 1.83 -6.70
N ILE A 141 -3.38 0.62 -6.50
CA ILE A 141 -4.60 0.13 -7.15
C ILE A 141 -5.80 1.04 -6.81
N ILE A 142 -5.96 1.41 -5.55
CA ILE A 142 -7.02 2.33 -5.10
C ILE A 142 -6.83 3.69 -5.76
N SER A 143 -5.61 4.24 -5.74
CA SER A 143 -5.33 5.56 -6.34
C SER A 143 -5.61 5.56 -7.85
N GLN A 144 -5.25 4.49 -8.56
CA GLN A 144 -5.49 4.35 -9.99
C GLN A 144 -7.00 4.29 -10.28
N TYR A 145 -7.76 3.51 -9.51
CA TYR A 145 -9.21 3.42 -9.67
C TYR A 145 -9.88 4.79 -9.49
N LEU A 146 -9.52 5.51 -8.43
CA LEU A 146 -10.07 6.85 -8.16
C LEU A 146 -9.72 7.85 -9.26
N LEU A 147 -8.47 7.83 -9.74
CA LEU A 147 -8.04 8.69 -10.85
C LEU A 147 -8.84 8.42 -12.14
N GLU A 148 -9.18 7.17 -12.40
CA GLU A 148 -9.94 6.77 -13.59
C GLU A 148 -11.42 7.15 -13.48
N HIS A 149 -12.04 7.02 -12.30
CA HIS A 149 -13.50 7.07 -12.13
C HIS A 149 -14.04 8.34 -11.47
N CYS A 150 -13.24 9.09 -10.70
CA CYS A 150 -13.70 10.35 -10.12
C CYS A 150 -13.88 11.44 -11.19
N ALA A 151 -15.00 12.14 -11.15
CA ALA A 151 -15.26 13.29 -12.03
C ALA A 151 -14.29 14.45 -11.75
N VAL A 152 -14.05 14.74 -10.47
CA VAL A 152 -13.10 15.75 -10.02
C VAL A 152 -11.80 15.08 -9.60
N LYS A 153 -10.68 15.54 -10.18
CA LYS A 153 -9.35 14.90 -10.05
C LYS A 153 -8.32 15.80 -9.39
N SER A 154 -8.76 16.73 -8.53
CA SER A 154 -7.82 17.51 -7.72
C SER A 154 -7.08 16.58 -6.76
N LYS A 155 -5.82 16.92 -6.47
CA LYS A 155 -4.94 16.11 -5.63
C LYS A 155 -5.54 15.92 -4.24
N GLU A 156 -6.14 16.98 -3.70
CA GLU A 156 -6.76 17.04 -2.38
C GLU A 156 -7.95 16.08 -2.31
N GLN A 157 -8.87 16.15 -3.28
CA GLN A 157 -10.06 15.30 -3.27
C GLN A 157 -9.73 13.82 -3.54
N LEU A 158 -8.80 13.52 -4.46
CA LEU A 158 -8.35 12.15 -4.69
C LEU A 158 -7.70 11.57 -3.43
N ALA A 159 -6.88 12.36 -2.73
CA ALA A 159 -6.25 11.95 -1.48
C ALA A 159 -7.29 11.73 -0.36
N GLN A 160 -8.30 12.59 -0.26
CA GLN A 160 -9.39 12.46 0.71
C GLN A 160 -10.22 11.19 0.47
N ARG A 161 -10.65 10.94 -0.78
CA ARG A 161 -11.38 9.72 -1.15
C ARG A 161 -10.56 8.46 -0.91
N ARG A 162 -9.27 8.50 -1.25
CA ARG A 162 -8.36 7.39 -0.98
C ARG A 162 -8.29 7.08 0.50
N ALA A 163 -8.14 8.09 1.37
CA ALA A 163 -8.03 7.88 2.81
C ALA A 163 -9.27 7.23 3.45
N LEU A 164 -10.45 7.36 2.82
CA LEU A 164 -11.67 6.69 3.28
C LEU A 164 -11.63 5.17 3.07
N VAL A 165 -10.93 4.70 2.02
CA VAL A 165 -10.84 3.27 1.65
C VAL A 165 -9.51 2.66 2.10
N GLU A 166 -8.41 3.39 1.96
CA GLU A 166 -7.05 3.04 2.39
C GLU A 166 -6.89 3.26 3.90
N CYS A 167 -7.73 2.59 4.69
CA CYS A 167 -7.68 2.63 6.15
C CYS A 167 -7.80 1.23 6.74
N GLN A 168 -7.29 1.09 7.98
CA GLN A 168 -7.23 -0.20 8.66
C GLN A 168 -8.63 -0.79 8.87
N GLU A 169 -9.62 0.07 9.14
CA GLU A 169 -11.00 -0.35 9.39
C GLU A 169 -11.64 -0.97 8.15
N VAL A 170 -11.46 -0.37 6.97
CA VAL A 170 -11.99 -0.92 5.71
C VAL A 170 -11.26 -2.19 5.32
N TYR A 171 -9.93 -2.24 5.44
CA TYR A 171 -9.18 -3.46 5.16
C TYR A 171 -9.54 -4.60 6.12
N ALA A 172 -9.76 -4.32 7.40
CA ALA A 172 -10.19 -5.33 8.37
C ALA A 172 -11.59 -5.87 8.04
N LEU A 173 -12.52 -4.98 7.68
CA LEU A 173 -13.86 -5.34 7.25
C LEU A 173 -13.83 -6.21 5.99
N LEU A 174 -13.03 -5.80 4.99
CA LEU A 174 -12.87 -6.55 3.75
C LEU A 174 -12.22 -7.90 3.98
N ALA A 175 -11.23 -8.01 4.88
CA ALA A 175 -10.64 -9.28 5.25
C ALA A 175 -11.70 -10.24 5.84
N VAL A 176 -12.53 -9.75 6.77
CA VAL A 176 -13.59 -10.57 7.38
C VAL A 176 -14.63 -10.98 6.35
N ARG A 177 -15.16 -10.02 5.57
CA ARG A 177 -16.17 -10.28 4.52
C ARG A 177 -15.70 -11.29 3.49
N ASN A 178 -14.40 -11.32 3.20
CA ASN A 178 -13.78 -12.23 2.23
C ASN A 178 -13.14 -13.47 2.89
N GLY A 179 -13.50 -13.80 4.13
CA GLY A 179 -13.14 -15.09 4.74
C GLY A 179 -11.67 -15.25 5.14
N PHE A 180 -10.89 -14.17 5.23
CA PHE A 180 -9.47 -14.25 5.62
C PHE A 180 -9.30 -14.82 7.03
N HIS A 181 -10.22 -14.50 7.93
CA HIS A 181 -10.23 -14.98 9.32
C HIS A 181 -10.33 -16.51 9.44
N GLU A 182 -10.80 -17.21 8.40
CA GLU A 182 -10.84 -18.68 8.35
C GLU A 182 -9.51 -19.30 7.91
N ALA A 183 -8.64 -18.53 7.24
CA ALA A 183 -7.41 -19.01 6.61
C ALA A 183 -6.13 -18.63 7.38
N VAL A 184 -6.22 -17.73 8.36
CA VAL A 184 -5.07 -17.24 9.13
C VAL A 184 -4.59 -18.24 10.19
N PHE A 185 -3.28 -18.30 10.39
CA PHE A 185 -2.64 -19.13 11.41
C PHE A 185 -2.24 -18.28 12.62
N ILE A 186 -2.93 -18.44 13.76
CA ILE A 186 -2.75 -17.66 15.00
C ILE A 186 -2.87 -18.60 16.21
N ASP A 187 -2.03 -18.42 17.23
CA ASP A 187 -2.12 -19.16 18.50
C ASP A 187 -2.45 -18.26 19.72
N ASP A 188 -2.35 -16.93 19.59
CA ASP A 188 -2.62 -16.04 20.73
C ASP A 188 -4.12 -15.94 21.00
N ARG A 189 -4.51 -16.30 22.21
CA ARG A 189 -5.91 -16.37 22.63
C ARG A 189 -6.57 -14.99 22.67
N ARG A 190 -5.87 -13.93 23.07
CA ARG A 190 -6.45 -12.59 23.17
C ARG A 190 -6.70 -12.02 21.78
N ASP A 191 -5.74 -12.21 20.88
CA ASP A 191 -5.88 -11.86 19.47
C ASP A 191 -7.07 -12.60 18.85
N TRP A 192 -7.25 -13.88 19.16
CA TRP A 192 -8.41 -14.65 18.72
C TRP A 192 -9.74 -14.14 19.29
N GLU A 193 -9.79 -13.77 20.58
CA GLU A 193 -10.98 -13.19 21.22
C GLU A 193 -11.35 -11.84 20.59
N HIS A 194 -10.36 -10.96 20.36
CA HIS A 194 -10.57 -9.69 19.67
C HIS A 194 -11.04 -9.87 18.22
N LEU A 195 -10.48 -10.84 17.49
CA LEU A 195 -10.91 -11.15 16.13
C LEU A 195 -12.38 -11.60 16.11
N ASN A 196 -12.79 -12.49 17.02
CA ASN A 196 -14.18 -12.95 17.10
C ASN A 196 -15.17 -11.88 17.58
N GLU A 197 -14.74 -10.96 18.44
CA GLU A 197 -15.52 -9.77 18.78
C GLU A 197 -15.72 -8.87 17.55
N TYR A 198 -14.64 -8.59 16.82
CA TYR A 198 -14.70 -7.80 15.60
C TYR A 198 -15.61 -8.43 14.54
N ILE A 199 -15.48 -9.74 14.28
CA ILE A 199 -16.34 -10.48 13.32
C ILE A 199 -17.83 -10.31 13.65
N ARG A 200 -18.20 -10.38 14.95
CA ARG A 200 -19.59 -10.19 15.38
C ARG A 200 -20.06 -8.76 15.13
N ASN A 201 -19.22 -7.77 15.42
CA ASN A 201 -19.58 -6.36 15.31
C ASN A 201 -19.71 -5.86 13.87
N VAL A 202 -19.02 -6.50 12.91
CA VAL A 202 -19.06 -6.09 11.50
C VAL A 202 -20.07 -6.85 10.65
N LYS A 203 -20.82 -7.79 11.23
CA LYS A 203 -21.74 -8.68 10.51
C LYS A 203 -22.78 -7.93 9.65
N ASP A 204 -23.31 -6.84 10.19
CA ASP A 204 -24.41 -6.09 9.57
C ASP A 204 -23.95 -4.79 8.88
N VAL A 205 -22.65 -4.47 8.92
CA VAL A 205 -22.07 -3.32 8.24
C VAL A 205 -22.25 -3.49 6.74
N GLN A 206 -22.78 -2.49 6.03
CA GLN A 206 -22.89 -2.52 4.56
C GLN A 206 -21.98 -1.48 3.90
N ASN A 207 -21.95 -0.25 4.42
CA ASN A 207 -21.25 0.90 3.83
C ASN A 207 -20.26 1.55 4.83
N LEU A 208 -19.56 2.61 4.40
CA LEU A 208 -18.60 3.32 5.25
C LEU A 208 -19.24 4.00 6.47
N LYS A 209 -20.49 4.46 6.34
CA LYS A 209 -21.21 5.08 7.45
C LYS A 209 -21.49 4.09 8.57
N ASP A 210 -21.93 2.87 8.24
CA ASP A 210 -22.16 1.80 9.22
C ASP A 210 -20.86 1.40 9.90
N LEU A 211 -19.76 1.33 9.15
CA LEU A 211 -18.44 1.02 9.68
C LEU A 211 -17.96 2.07 10.69
N GLY A 212 -18.33 3.34 10.49
CA GLY A 212 -18.02 4.43 11.44
C GLY A 212 -18.64 4.25 12.83
N ALA A 213 -19.70 3.44 12.96
CA ALA A 213 -20.33 3.12 14.25
C ALA A 213 -19.73 1.88 14.94
N VAL A 214 -18.86 1.12 14.24
CA VAL A 214 -18.21 -0.06 14.80
C VAL A 214 -17.10 0.35 15.76
N GLU A 215 -17.04 -0.32 16.90
CA GLU A 215 -15.97 -0.08 17.87
C GLU A 215 -14.61 -0.44 17.25
N LYS A 216 -13.72 0.55 17.19
CA LYS A 216 -12.40 0.48 16.54
C LYS A 216 -11.35 -0.30 17.33
N ARG A 217 -11.76 -1.31 18.12
CA ARG A 217 -10.80 -2.11 18.89
C ARG A 217 -9.80 -2.77 17.97
N ARG A 218 -8.60 -2.99 18.51
CA ARG A 218 -7.39 -3.48 17.85
C ARG A 218 -7.63 -4.79 17.11
N CYS A 219 -8.11 -4.70 15.87
CA CYS A 219 -8.07 -5.81 14.94
C CYS A 219 -6.75 -5.74 14.18
N PHE A 220 -6.16 -6.90 13.89
CA PHE A 220 -4.92 -7.06 13.14
C PHE A 220 -5.15 -7.80 11.82
N ILE A 221 -6.43 -8.13 11.52
CA ILE A 221 -6.78 -8.94 10.36
C ILE A 221 -6.49 -8.22 9.03
N GLN A 222 -6.49 -6.87 9.03
CA GLN A 222 -6.07 -6.03 7.90
C GLN A 222 -4.66 -6.35 7.43
N ASN A 223 -3.74 -6.71 8.35
CA ASN A 223 -2.37 -7.04 7.99
C ASN A 223 -2.32 -8.25 7.06
N PHE A 224 -3.23 -9.23 7.22
CA PHE A 224 -3.30 -10.37 6.29
C PHE A 224 -3.96 -9.99 4.96
N PHE A 225 -4.91 -9.06 4.97
CA PHE A 225 -5.47 -8.51 3.74
C PHE A 225 -4.38 -7.85 2.89
N GLN A 226 -3.54 -7.03 3.49
CA GLN A 226 -2.36 -6.44 2.85
C GLN A 226 -1.31 -7.51 2.50
N SER A 227 -1.02 -8.43 3.42
CA SER A 227 0.01 -9.45 3.21
C SER A 227 -0.29 -10.40 2.05
N VAL A 228 -1.55 -10.80 1.86
CA VAL A 228 -1.95 -11.62 0.72
C VAL A 228 -1.87 -10.82 -0.59
N ALA A 229 -2.14 -9.51 -0.58
CA ALA A 229 -1.91 -8.66 -1.75
C ALA A 229 -0.42 -8.63 -2.11
N GLY A 230 0.43 -8.47 -1.10
CA GLY A 230 1.89 -8.58 -1.25
C GLY A 230 2.34 -9.95 -1.74
N ALA A 231 1.69 -11.03 -1.30
CA ALA A 231 1.99 -12.39 -1.75
C ALA A 231 1.66 -12.59 -3.23
N VAL A 232 0.48 -12.17 -3.68
CA VAL A 232 0.09 -12.19 -5.10
C VAL A 232 1.05 -11.33 -5.92
N TYR A 233 1.42 -10.15 -5.42
CA TYR A 233 2.36 -9.26 -6.08
C TYR A 233 3.73 -9.91 -6.27
N VAL A 234 4.33 -10.46 -5.23
CA VAL A 234 5.66 -11.09 -5.31
C VAL A 234 5.61 -12.37 -6.15
N ASP A 235 4.60 -13.22 -5.98
CA ASP A 235 4.45 -14.51 -6.69
C ASP A 235 4.21 -14.33 -8.20
N SER A 236 3.44 -13.30 -8.57
CA SER A 236 3.19 -12.96 -9.97
C SER A 236 4.43 -12.41 -10.69
N GLY A 237 5.48 -12.03 -9.96
CA GLY A 237 6.66 -11.37 -10.50
C GLY A 237 6.53 -9.85 -10.54
N TYR A 238 5.87 -9.28 -9.52
CA TYR A 238 5.59 -7.86 -9.35
C TYR A 238 4.57 -7.30 -10.36
N ASP A 239 3.54 -8.08 -10.70
CA ASP A 239 2.46 -7.66 -11.59
C ASP A 239 1.29 -7.03 -10.80
N LEU A 240 1.15 -5.72 -10.91
CA LEU A 240 0.02 -4.98 -10.30
C LEU A 240 -1.33 -5.43 -10.86
N ARG A 241 -1.40 -5.83 -12.14
CA ARG A 241 -2.66 -6.30 -12.76
C ARG A 241 -3.08 -7.65 -12.21
N ALA A 242 -2.14 -8.50 -11.80
CA ALA A 242 -2.46 -9.75 -11.11
C ALA A 242 -3.14 -9.49 -9.77
N VAL A 243 -2.63 -8.52 -9.00
CA VAL A 243 -3.23 -8.15 -7.71
C VAL A 243 -4.58 -7.48 -7.92
N GLU A 244 -4.68 -6.56 -8.87
CA GLU A 244 -5.93 -5.89 -9.23
C GLU A 244 -7.04 -6.89 -9.60
N ARG A 245 -6.75 -7.91 -10.42
CA ARG A 245 -7.74 -8.96 -10.76
C ARG A 245 -8.29 -9.68 -9.53
N VAL A 246 -7.49 -9.84 -8.48
CA VAL A 246 -7.88 -10.51 -7.23
C VAL A 246 -8.60 -9.55 -6.29
N TYR A 247 -8.09 -8.32 -6.12
CA TYR A 247 -8.51 -7.40 -5.07
C TYR A 247 -9.58 -6.40 -5.50
N LEU A 248 -9.64 -6.05 -6.79
CA LEU A 248 -10.63 -5.08 -7.27
C LEU A 248 -12.06 -5.53 -6.97
N PRO A 249 -12.48 -6.80 -7.18
CA PRO A 249 -13.83 -7.25 -6.81
C PRO A 249 -14.16 -7.07 -5.33
N MET A 250 -13.16 -7.17 -4.44
CA MET A 250 -13.34 -6.97 -2.99
C MET A 250 -13.46 -5.49 -2.64
N LEU A 251 -12.64 -4.64 -3.27
CA LEU A 251 -12.57 -3.20 -3.00
C LEU A 251 -13.71 -2.42 -3.66
N LYS A 252 -14.19 -2.89 -4.81
CA LYS A 252 -15.10 -2.16 -5.69
C LYS A 252 -16.33 -1.58 -4.99
N PRO A 253 -17.05 -2.30 -4.09
CA PRO A 253 -18.22 -1.73 -3.43
C PRO A 253 -17.93 -0.43 -2.66
N PHE A 254 -16.77 -0.36 -2.00
CA PHE A 254 -16.34 0.84 -1.26
C PHE A 254 -15.73 1.90 -2.17
N LEU A 255 -15.03 1.48 -3.23
CA LEU A 255 -14.50 2.40 -4.23
C LEU A 255 -15.62 3.15 -4.95
N ASP A 256 -16.68 2.45 -5.36
CA ASP A 256 -17.86 3.04 -5.98
C ASP A 256 -18.54 4.02 -5.00
N GLU A 257 -18.71 3.61 -3.75
CA GLU A 257 -19.27 4.48 -2.69
C GLU A 257 -18.50 5.80 -2.58
N VAL A 258 -17.17 5.75 -2.51
CA VAL A 258 -16.35 6.98 -2.41
C VAL A 258 -16.18 7.70 -3.72
N VAL A 259 -16.49 7.13 -4.89
CA VAL A 259 -16.51 7.86 -6.16
C VAL A 259 -17.75 8.75 -6.22
N ASP A 260 -18.90 8.23 -5.77
CA ASP A 260 -20.19 8.90 -5.83
C ASP A 260 -20.43 9.90 -4.68
N MET A 261 -19.58 9.90 -3.65
CA MET A 261 -19.68 10.84 -2.54
C MET A 261 -19.51 12.31 -3.01
N ASN A 262 -20.43 13.18 -2.62
CA ASN A 262 -20.22 14.63 -2.73
C ASN A 262 -19.36 15.11 -1.56
N LEU A 263 -18.06 15.30 -1.82
CA LEU A 263 -17.15 16.01 -0.92
C LEU A 263 -17.36 17.51 -1.14
N SER A 264 -18.48 18.05 -0.68
CA SER A 264 -18.63 19.51 -0.60
C SER A 264 -17.70 20.03 0.49
N ASP A 265 -16.90 21.04 0.11
CA ASP A 265 -15.77 21.65 0.84
C ASP A 265 -16.01 21.92 2.34
#